data_AF-A0A7J6SFT3-F1
#
_entry.id   AF-A0A7J6SFT3-F1
#
_cell.length_a   1.000
_cell.length_b   1.000
_cell.length_c   1.000
_cell.angle_alpha   90.00
_cell.angle_beta   90.00
_cell.angle_gamma   90.00
#
_symmetry.space_group_name_H-M   'P 1'
#
loop_
_entity.id
_entity.type
_entity.pdbx_description
1 polymer ?
#
loop_
_entity_poly.entity_id
_entity_poly.type
_entity_poly.pdbx_seq_one_letter_code
_entity_poly.pdbx_strand_id
1 'polypeptide(L)'
;RMFRTLPLVSECVGSMTCDAPNGRINEFNGLFRLNGGLREPADAKNMGRQLLTFLLLFNNMVPISLYVTVDLVRSIQAYVIQRDVHLKDGEHSAIVSASNLNDDLGRVDYVLADKTGTLTENRMLFRMCSIGG
;
A
#
# COMPACT_ATOMS: atom_id res chain seq x y z
N ARG A 1 -35.65 1.86 3.07
CA ARG A 1 -35.51 3.30 3.41
C ARG A 1 -34.75 3.40 4.73
N MET A 2 -33.43 3.41 4.65
CA MET A 2 -32.50 3.43 5.77
C MET A 2 -31.35 4.33 5.32
N PHE A 3 -31.37 5.59 5.76
CA PHE A 3 -30.34 6.57 5.42
C PHE A 3 -30.29 7.66 6.51
N ARG A 4 -29.05 8.06 6.81
CA ARG A 4 -28.53 9.21 7.59
C ARG A 4 -27.84 8.80 8.89
N THR A 5 -26.51 8.58 8.90
CA THR A 5 -25.32 9.48 8.79
C THR A 5 -24.71 9.74 10.17
N LEU A 6 -23.40 9.47 10.26
CA LEU A 6 -22.52 9.70 11.42
C LEU A 6 -22.43 11.18 11.83
N PRO A 7 -22.14 11.48 13.11
CA PRO A 7 -21.45 12.70 13.50
C PRO A 7 -19.98 12.38 13.81
N LEU A 8 -19.11 12.63 12.83
CA LEU A 8 -17.80 13.23 13.10
C LEU A 8 -18.02 14.75 13.06
N VAL A 9 -17.24 15.46 13.88
CA VAL A 9 -17.02 16.92 13.88
C VAL A 9 -17.97 17.76 14.76
N SER A 10 -17.32 18.51 15.65
CA SER A 10 -17.77 19.71 16.37
C SER A 10 -18.22 19.47 17.82
N GLU A 11 -17.78 20.37 18.70
CA GLU A 11 -17.94 20.41 20.17
C GLU A 11 -16.98 19.46 20.91
N CYS A 12 -15.80 19.90 21.33
CA CYS A 12 -15.65 20.80 22.48
C CYS A 12 -14.41 21.69 22.31
N VAL A 13 -14.52 22.74 21.51
CA VAL A 13 -13.71 23.94 21.70
C VAL A 13 -14.50 24.84 22.64
N GLY A 14 -14.00 25.00 23.86
CA GLY A 14 -14.46 26.02 24.79
C GLY A 14 -15.13 25.49 26.05
N SER A 15 -14.35 25.38 27.11
CA SER A 15 -14.78 25.94 28.39
C SER A 15 -13.56 26.49 29.13
N MET A 16 -13.53 27.82 29.21
CA MET A 16 -12.97 28.51 30.36
C MET A 16 -13.60 27.90 31.61
N THR A 17 -12.83 27.61 32.66
CA THR A 17 -13.18 28.01 34.03
C THR A 17 -12.10 27.66 35.03
N CYS A 18 -11.69 28.71 35.74
CA CYS A 18 -11.47 28.78 37.19
C CYS A 18 -10.13 28.32 37.78
N ASP A 19 -9.52 29.28 38.47
CA ASP A 19 -8.53 29.12 39.53
C ASP A 19 -8.87 27.98 40.49
N ALA A 20 -7.87 27.15 40.77
CA ALA A 20 -7.82 26.28 41.94
C ALA A 20 -6.59 26.67 42.79
N PRO A 21 -6.77 27.22 44.01
CA PRO A 21 -5.69 27.41 44.93
C PRO A 21 -5.39 26.05 45.58
N ASN A 22 -4.14 25.59 45.44
CA ASN A 22 -3.56 24.50 46.22
C ASN A 22 -4.23 23.13 46.09
N GLY A 23 -3.90 22.41 45.03
CA GLY A 23 -4.18 20.98 44.93
C GLY A 23 -3.59 20.43 43.66
N ARG A 24 -2.52 19.62 43.79
CA ARG A 24 -1.78 18.97 42.70
C ARG A 24 -2.73 18.39 41.66
N ILE A 25 -2.74 19.02 40.49
CA ILE A 25 -3.22 18.42 39.27
C ILE A 25 -2.17 18.67 38.18
N ASN A 26 -1.94 17.62 37.40
CA ASN A 26 -1.47 17.65 36.00
C ASN A 26 0.01 17.34 35.73
N GLU A 27 0.33 16.05 35.51
CA GLU A 27 1.41 15.67 34.59
C GLU A 27 0.95 14.86 33.37
N PHE A 28 -0.37 14.77 33.13
CA PHE A 28 -0.91 14.37 31.81
C PHE A 28 -0.97 15.54 30.81
N ASN A 29 -0.39 16.69 31.15
CA ASN A 29 -0.19 17.86 30.28
C ASN A 29 1.16 17.84 29.54
N GLY A 30 1.76 16.67 29.36
CA GLY A 30 3.01 16.51 28.60
C GLY A 30 2.83 16.46 27.08
N LEU A 31 1.60 16.35 26.56
CA LEU A 31 1.44 15.85 25.21
C LEU A 31 1.63 16.88 24.08
N PHE A 32 1.50 18.20 24.29
CA PHE A 32 1.82 19.16 23.21
C PHE A 32 1.95 20.63 23.67
N ARG A 33 2.89 20.94 24.58
CA ARG A 33 3.33 22.34 24.78
C ARG A 33 4.42 22.69 23.77
N LEU A 34 4.01 23.12 22.57
CA LEU A 34 4.83 23.99 21.72
C LEU A 34 4.91 25.37 22.40
N ASN A 35 5.74 25.48 23.45
CA ASN A 35 6.22 26.78 23.89
C ASN A 35 7.57 27.00 23.20
N GLY A 36 7.55 27.85 22.16
CA GLY A 36 8.75 28.44 21.61
C GLY A 36 9.47 29.21 22.70
N GLY A 37 10.51 28.59 23.27
CA GLY A 37 11.48 29.22 24.15
C GLY A 37 12.84 29.20 23.47
N LEU A 38 13.14 30.25 22.72
CA LEU A 38 14.52 30.58 22.35
C LEU A 38 15.28 30.95 23.63
N ARG A 39 16.48 30.39 23.83
CA ARG A 39 17.63 30.87 24.66
C ARG A 39 18.07 29.94 25.81
N GLU A 40 19.03 29.02 25.54
CA GLU A 40 20.40 28.96 26.09
C GLU A 40 21.08 27.60 25.82
N PRO A 41 22.44 27.56 25.67
CA PRO A 41 23.15 26.52 24.93
C PRO A 41 23.61 25.33 25.79
N ALA A 42 23.81 24.20 25.11
CA ALA A 42 24.50 22.99 25.57
C ALA A 42 23.76 22.11 26.61
N ASP A 43 22.81 21.31 26.11
CA ASP A 43 22.87 19.89 26.44
C ASP A 43 22.47 19.10 25.19
N ALA A 44 23.45 18.54 24.47
CA ALA A 44 23.21 17.76 23.25
C ALA A 44 22.18 16.63 23.46
N LYS A 45 21.99 16.22 24.73
CA LYS A 45 20.94 15.30 25.18
C LYS A 45 19.52 15.81 24.92
N ASN A 46 19.25 17.10 25.10
CA ASN A 46 17.90 17.66 24.95
C ASN A 46 17.53 17.84 23.47
N MET A 47 18.48 18.25 22.64
CA MET A 47 18.32 18.30 21.19
C MET A 47 18.11 16.90 20.60
N GLY A 48 18.88 15.91 21.08
CA GLY A 48 18.70 14.51 20.69
C GLY A 48 17.32 13.95 21.08
N ARG A 49 16.82 14.27 22.27
CA ARG A 49 15.46 13.87 22.70
C ARG A 49 14.38 14.45 21.79
N GLN A 50 14.45 15.75 21.46
CA GLN A 50 13.47 16.38 20.58
C GLN A 50 13.49 15.77 19.17
N LEU A 51 14.68 15.57 18.60
CA LEU A 51 14.85 14.88 17.31
C LEU A 51 14.26 13.46 17.32
N LEU A 52 14.51 12.71 18.38
CA LEU A 52 14.03 11.33 18.53
C LEU A 52 12.50 11.27 18.70
N THR A 53 11.92 12.24 19.41
CA THR A 53 10.45 12.40 19.49
C THR A 53 9.82 12.73 18.13
N PHE A 54 10.42 13.62 17.34
CA PHE A 54 9.94 13.90 15.98
C PHE A 54 10.06 12.67 15.06
N LEU A 55 11.17 11.92 15.14
CA LEU A 55 11.35 10.67 14.38
C LEU A 55 10.31 9.60 14.72
N LEU A 56 9.97 9.44 16.00
CA LEU A 56 8.90 8.55 16.44
C LEU A 56 7.53 8.97 15.90
N LEU A 57 7.25 10.28 15.84
CA LEU A 57 6.03 10.81 15.25
C LEU A 57 5.93 10.47 13.75
N PHE A 58 7.04 10.61 13.01
CA PHE A 58 7.11 10.29 11.57
C PHE A 58 7.09 8.78 11.27
N ASN A 59 7.44 7.92 12.23
CA ASN A 59 7.37 6.46 12.04
C ASN A 59 5.91 6.00 11.75
N ASN A 60 4.91 6.70 12.31
CA ASN A 60 3.50 6.44 12.02
C ASN A 60 3.03 6.96 10.64
N MET A 61 3.82 7.81 9.96
CA MET A 61 3.48 8.28 8.61
C MET A 61 3.66 7.20 7.55
N VAL A 62 4.57 6.24 7.78
CA VAL A 62 4.72 5.05 6.93
C VAL A 62 4.19 3.85 7.71
N PRO A 63 2.88 3.57 7.63
CA PRO A 63 2.29 2.50 8.40
C PRO A 63 2.80 1.16 7.87
N ILE A 64 3.24 0.29 8.77
CA ILE A 64 3.66 -1.10 8.46
C ILE A 64 2.55 -1.86 7.70
N SER A 65 1.29 -1.50 7.95
CA SER A 65 0.13 -2.07 7.28
C SER A 65 0.06 -1.76 5.78
N LEU A 66 0.66 -0.67 5.29
CA LEU A 66 0.68 -0.36 3.85
C LEU A 66 1.38 -1.46 3.06
N TYR A 67 2.55 -1.90 3.56
CA TYR A 67 3.34 -2.94 2.92
C TYR A 67 2.57 -4.27 2.85
N VAL A 68 2.03 -4.70 3.99
CA VAL A 68 1.25 -5.95 4.07
C VAL A 68 -0.01 -5.89 3.20
N THR A 69 -0.67 -4.74 3.12
CA THR A 69 -1.87 -4.58 2.29
C THR A 69 -1.56 -4.75 0.81
N VAL A 70 -0.44 -4.21 0.32
CA VAL A 70 -0.03 -4.36 -1.09
C VAL A 70 0.27 -5.83 -1.42
N ASP A 71 0.97 -6.54 -0.53
CA ASP A 71 1.26 -7.96 -0.73
C ASP A 71 0.00 -8.83 -0.70
N LEU A 72 -0.97 -8.49 0.15
CA LEU A 72 -2.27 -9.15 0.18
C LEU A 72 -3.07 -8.92 -1.12
N VAL A 73 -3.12 -7.68 -1.61
CA VAL A 73 -3.80 -7.35 -2.86
C VAL A 73 -3.22 -8.15 -4.04
N ARG A 74 -1.89 -8.19 -4.15
CA ARG A 74 -1.18 -8.98 -5.18
C ARG A 74 -1.49 -10.48 -5.08
N SER A 75 -1.58 -11.00 -3.86
CA SER A 75 -1.92 -12.41 -3.61
C SER A 75 -3.37 -12.73 -3.99
N ILE A 76 -4.31 -11.83 -3.68
CA ILE A 76 -5.71 -11.99 -4.06
C ILE A 76 -5.87 -11.92 -5.59
N GLN A 77 -5.19 -10.97 -6.26
CA GLN A 77 -5.18 -10.89 -7.72
C GLN A 77 -4.66 -12.18 -8.36
N ALA A 78 -3.55 -12.74 -7.85
CA ALA A 78 -3.02 -14.01 -8.34
C ALA A 78 -4.04 -15.15 -8.19
N TYR A 79 -4.77 -15.21 -7.07
CA TYR A 79 -5.82 -16.21 -6.87
C TYR A 79 -6.96 -16.07 -7.88
N VAL A 80 -7.37 -14.83 -8.18
CA VAL A 80 -8.41 -14.56 -9.18
C VAL A 80 -7.98 -15.02 -10.57
N ILE A 81 -6.74 -14.71 -11.00
CA ILE A 81 -6.20 -15.11 -12.31
C ILE A 81 -6.18 -16.64 -12.45
N GLN A 82 -5.76 -17.37 -11.42
CA GLN A 82 -5.73 -18.84 -11.45
C GLN A 82 -7.13 -19.49 -11.53
N ARG A 83 -8.17 -18.77 -11.07
CA ARG A 83 -9.56 -19.25 -11.07
C ARG A 83 -10.34 -18.81 -12.30
N ASP A 84 -9.79 -17.94 -13.13
CA ASP A 84 -10.44 -17.48 -14.35
C ASP A 84 -10.70 -18.67 -15.30
N VAL A 85 -11.94 -18.74 -15.81
CA VAL A 85 -12.39 -19.79 -16.74
C VAL A 85 -11.97 -19.50 -18.18
N HIS A 86 -11.71 -18.24 -18.52
CA HIS A 86 -11.32 -17.82 -19.87
C HIS A 86 -9.84 -18.08 -20.18
N LEU A 87 -9.03 -18.24 -19.14
CA LEU A 87 -7.58 -18.50 -19.23
C LEU A 87 -7.23 -20.00 -19.16
N LYS A 88 -8.21 -20.88 -19.35
CA LYS A 88 -8.02 -22.33 -19.31
C LYS A 88 -7.90 -22.91 -20.71
N ASP A 89 -6.92 -23.77 -20.92
CA ASP A 89 -6.78 -24.58 -22.12
C ASP A 89 -7.02 -26.06 -21.76
N GLY A 90 -8.22 -26.55 -22.09
CA GLY A 90 -8.68 -27.88 -21.69
C GLY A 90 -8.71 -28.06 -20.17
N GLU A 91 -7.88 -28.98 -19.67
CA GLU A 91 -7.75 -29.28 -18.23
C GLU A 91 -6.70 -28.39 -17.54
N HIS A 92 -5.87 -27.68 -18.31
CA HIS A 92 -4.80 -26.84 -17.78
C HIS A 92 -5.31 -25.43 -17.49
N SER A 93 -5.23 -25.03 -16.22
CA SER A 93 -5.53 -23.66 -15.77
C SER A 93 -4.26 -22.82 -15.75
N ALA A 94 -4.39 -21.51 -15.93
CA ALA A 94 -3.26 -20.58 -15.81
C ALA A 94 -2.64 -20.65 -14.41
N ILE A 95 -1.31 -20.80 -14.34
CA ILE A 95 -0.55 -20.85 -13.09
C ILE A 95 0.19 -19.54 -12.93
N VAL A 96 0.02 -18.88 -11.77
CA VAL A 96 0.76 -17.67 -11.41
C VAL A 96 1.87 -18.05 -10.44
N SER A 97 3.12 -18.06 -10.90
CA SER A 97 4.29 -18.40 -10.07
C SER A 97 4.83 -17.21 -9.26
N ALA A 98 4.62 -15.98 -9.73
CA ALA A 98 5.13 -14.76 -9.12
C ALA A 98 4.03 -13.69 -9.05
N SER A 99 3.45 -13.48 -7.86
CA SER A 99 2.34 -12.53 -7.66
C SER A 99 2.80 -11.06 -7.56
N ASN A 100 4.09 -10.80 -7.33
CA ASN A 100 4.65 -9.46 -7.25
C ASN A 100 4.67 -8.72 -8.60
N LEU A 101 4.66 -9.46 -9.72
CA LEU A 101 4.70 -8.91 -11.08
C LEU A 101 3.30 -8.60 -11.64
N ASN A 102 2.23 -8.94 -10.92
CA ASN A 102 0.86 -8.78 -11.42
C ASN A 102 0.53 -7.34 -11.83
N ASP A 103 1.05 -6.35 -11.09
CA ASP A 103 0.85 -4.94 -11.40
C ASP A 103 1.65 -4.47 -12.64
N ASP A 104 2.79 -5.14 -12.91
CA ASP A 104 3.67 -4.80 -14.03
C ASP A 104 3.13 -5.36 -15.34
N LEU A 105 2.38 -6.47 -15.31
CA LEU A 105 1.69 -7.02 -16.49
C LEU A 105 0.74 -6.01 -17.14
N GLY A 106 0.15 -5.10 -16.36
CA GLY A 106 -0.71 -4.03 -16.87
C GLY A 106 0.04 -2.86 -17.54
N ARG A 107 1.38 -2.87 -17.52
CA ARG A 107 2.25 -1.80 -18.02
C ARG A 107 3.21 -2.26 -19.11
N VAL A 108 2.94 -3.42 -19.72
CA VAL A 108 3.81 -3.98 -20.76
C VAL A 108 3.52 -3.30 -22.10
N ASP A 109 4.54 -2.63 -22.66
CA ASP A 109 4.46 -1.98 -23.99
C ASP A 109 4.88 -2.91 -25.14
N TYR A 110 5.75 -3.88 -24.86
CA TYR A 110 6.34 -4.77 -25.87
C TYR A 110 6.22 -6.23 -25.47
N VAL A 111 5.70 -7.05 -26.38
CA VAL A 111 5.64 -8.51 -26.22
C VAL A 111 6.64 -9.14 -27.19
N LEU A 112 7.68 -9.76 -26.65
CA LEU A 112 8.63 -10.54 -27.42
C LEU A 112 8.15 -12.00 -27.43
N ALA A 113 7.82 -12.51 -28.61
CA ALA A 113 7.37 -13.88 -28.79
C ALA A 113 8.41 -14.68 -29.58
N ASP A 114 8.65 -15.94 -29.17
CA ASP A 114 9.43 -16.88 -29.95
C ASP A 114 8.59 -17.42 -31.13
N LYS A 115 9.25 -17.78 -32.23
CA LYS A 115 8.57 -18.27 -33.43
C LYS A 115 8.07 -19.70 -33.24
N THR A 116 8.95 -20.60 -32.85
CA THR A 116 8.66 -22.04 -32.82
C THR A 116 8.16 -22.44 -31.44
N GLY A 117 6.99 -23.08 -31.36
CA GLY A 117 6.40 -23.49 -30.07
C GLY A 117 5.58 -22.41 -29.37
N THR A 118 5.57 -21.16 -29.87
CA THR A 118 4.63 -20.11 -29.43
C THR A 118 3.73 -19.66 -30.58
N LEU A 119 4.29 -19.10 -31.65
CA LEU A 119 3.48 -18.66 -32.80
C LEU A 119 3.06 -19.81 -33.71
N THR A 120 3.92 -20.83 -33.82
CA THR A 120 3.64 -22.02 -34.63
C THR A 120 3.68 -23.27 -33.79
N GLU A 121 2.64 -24.09 -33.90
CA GLU A 121 2.72 -25.49 -33.50
C GLU A 121 3.80 -26.20 -34.33
N ASN A 122 4.52 -27.14 -33.72
CA ASN A 122 5.52 -27.94 -34.42
C ASN A 122 4.85 -29.05 -35.26
N ARG A 123 4.00 -28.64 -36.21
CA ARG A 123 3.27 -29.51 -37.14
C ARG A 123 3.29 -28.89 -38.52
N MET A 124 3.98 -29.53 -39.46
CA MET A 124 4.03 -29.08 -40.85
C MET A 124 2.97 -29.81 -41.67
N LEU A 125 2.06 -29.03 -42.25
CA LEU A 125 0.99 -29.53 -43.12
C LEU A 125 1.28 -29.06 -44.54
N PHE A 126 1.32 -30.00 -45.48
CA PHE A 126 1.39 -29.67 -46.89
C PHE A 126 0.07 -29.05 -47.34
N ARG A 127 0.12 -27.80 -47.83
CA ARG A 127 -1.07 -27.05 -48.23
C ARG A 127 -1.30 -27.10 -49.73
N MET A 128 -0.30 -26.75 -50.51
CA MET A 128 -0.40 -26.61 -51.96
C MET A 128 0.93 -26.94 -52.64
N CYS A 129 0.84 -27.44 -53.85
CA CYS A 129 1.96 -27.56 -54.79
C CYS A 129 1.42 -27.34 -56.20
N SER A 130 2.12 -26.53 -56.99
CA SER A 130 1.88 -26.41 -58.43
C SER A 130 2.86 -27.33 -59.17
N ILE A 131 2.32 -28.11 -60.10
CA ILE A 131 3.08 -28.96 -61.02
C ILE A 131 2.63 -28.61 -62.43
N GLY A 132 3.54 -28.01 -63.21
CA GLY A 132 3.28 -27.64 -64.61
C GLY A 132 2.78 -26.21 -64.85
N GLY A 133 2.71 -25.37 -63.82
CA GLY A 133 2.22 -23.98 -63.92
C GLY A 133 0.83 -23.86 -63.33
#